data_AF-K1QVJ4-F1
#
_entry.id   AF-K1QVJ4-F1
#
_cell.length_a   1.000
_cell.length_b   1.000
_cell.length_c   1.000
_cell.angle_alpha   90.00
_cell.angle_beta   90.00
_cell.angle_gamma   90.00
#
_symmetry.space_group_name_H-M   'P 1'
#
loop_
_entity.id
_entity.type
_entity.pdbx_description
1 polymer ?
#
loop_
_entity_poly.entity_id
_entity_poly.type
_entity_poly.pdbx_seq_one_letter_code
_entity_poly.pdbx_strand_id
1 'polypeptide(L)'
;MGLVDVVYRGVFRRSSTFAVAILGGAIVFETYFNEICDKWLAQHNAGKRYADMRKLYPIESAEESSRWPDPPKPSNLTPPMIDEPQYLLI
;
A
#
# COMPACT_ATOMS: atom_id res chain seq x y z
N MET A 1 40.44 -0.72 -8.13
CA MET A 1 39.56 0.14 -7.32
C MET A 1 38.13 -0.32 -7.56
N GLY A 2 37.43 -0.85 -6.55
CA GLY A 2 36.05 -1.31 -6.68
C GLY A 2 35.03 -0.22 -6.35
N LEU A 3 33.78 -0.39 -6.79
CA LEU A 3 32.70 0.57 -6.53
C LEU A 3 32.43 0.75 -5.03
N VAL A 4 32.48 -0.33 -4.26
CA VAL A 4 32.40 -0.32 -2.79
C VAL A 4 33.54 0.49 -2.17
N ASP A 5 34.73 0.38 -2.74
CA ASP A 5 35.95 1.05 -2.25
C ASP A 5 35.87 2.57 -2.47
N VAL A 6 35.25 2.99 -3.58
CA VAL A 6 34.95 4.41 -3.89
C VAL A 6 33.91 4.96 -2.92
N VAL A 7 32.82 4.22 -2.70
CA VAL A 7 31.74 4.62 -1.78
C VAL A 7 32.26 4.71 -0.34
N TYR A 8 33.07 3.72 0.09
CA TYR A 8 33.65 3.71 1.42
C TYR A 8 34.56 4.91 1.67
N ARG A 9 35.48 5.17 0.74
CA ARG A 9 36.42 6.29 0.84
C ARG A 9 35.73 7.66 0.74
N GLY A 10 34.63 7.74 -0.02
CA GLY A 10 33.89 8.98 -0.24
C GLY A 10 32.95 9.36 0.90
N VAL A 11 32.15 8.41 1.41
CA VAL A 11 31.03 8.72 2.31
C VAL A 11 31.17 8.05 3.68
N PHE A 12 31.66 6.81 3.72
CA PHE A 12 31.66 6.00 4.95
C PHE A 12 32.96 6.08 5.77
N ARG A 13 33.98 6.83 5.29
CA ARG A 13 35.29 6.91 5.95
C ARG A 13 35.30 7.76 7.23
N ARG A 14 34.50 8.83 7.31
CA ARG A 14 34.41 9.70 8.51
C ARG A 14 33.08 9.45 9.21
N SER A 15 33.11 9.30 10.53
CA SER A 15 31.90 8.99 11.32
C SER A 15 30.80 10.06 11.18
N SER A 16 31.17 11.33 11.02
CA SER A 16 30.21 12.41 10.80
C SER A 16 29.51 12.34 9.43
N THR A 17 30.26 12.09 8.35
CA THR A 17 29.68 11.91 7.00
C THR A 17 28.86 10.63 6.90
N PHE A 18 29.29 9.59 7.62
CA PHE A 18 28.55 8.35 7.75
C PHE A 18 27.18 8.56 8.42
N ALA A 19 27.13 9.26 9.55
CA ALA A 19 25.88 9.55 10.25
C ALA A 19 24.92 10.36 9.37
N VAL A 20 25.43 11.38 8.67
CA VAL A 20 24.62 12.18 7.72
C VAL A 20 24.10 11.31 6.57
N ALA A 21 24.92 10.41 6.02
CA ALA A 21 24.51 9.51 4.96
C ALA A 21 23.42 8.52 5.40
N ILE A 22 23.50 8.01 6.64
CA ILE A 22 22.45 7.16 7.20
C ILE A 22 21.14 7.94 7.38
N LEU A 23 21.19 9.11 8.01
CA LEU A 23 19.98 9.89 8.27
C LEU A 23 19.33 10.36 6.97
N GLY A 24 20.12 10.88 6.03
CA GLY A 24 19.62 11.26 4.71
C GLY A 24 19.09 10.05 3.93
N GLY A 25 19.80 8.92 3.98
CA GLY A 25 19.37 7.66 3.37
C GLY A 25 18.06 7.14 3.94
N ALA A 26 17.85 7.27 5.25
CA ALA A 26 16.62 6.81 5.91
C ALA A 26 15.37 7.58 5.45
N ILE A 27 15.45 8.91 5.33
CA ILE A 27 14.33 9.75 4.87
C ILE A 27 13.96 9.40 3.42
N VAL A 28 14.97 9.28 2.57
CA VAL A 28 14.77 8.91 1.16
C VAL A 28 14.19 7.50 1.08
N PHE A 29 14.76 6.56 1.83
CA PHE A 29 14.30 5.17 1.87
C PHE A 29 12.84 5.07 2.33
N GLU A 30 12.45 5.74 3.42
CA GLU A 30 11.07 5.73 3.92
C GLU A 30 10.07 6.12 2.84
N THR A 31 10.34 7.22 2.13
CA THR A 31 9.43 7.74 1.10
C THR A 31 9.23 6.75 -0.03
N TYR A 32 10.32 6.22 -0.59
CA TYR A 32 10.24 5.27 -1.71
C TYR A 32 9.72 3.91 -1.27
N PHE A 33 10.16 3.42 -0.11
CA PHE A 33 9.79 2.10 0.38
C PHE A 33 8.30 2.02 0.68
N ASN A 34 7.72 3.03 1.34
CA ASN A 34 6.28 3.08 1.60
C ASN A 34 5.47 3.04 0.29
N GLU A 35 5.83 3.87 -0.70
CA GLU A 35 5.10 3.91 -1.98
C GLU A 35 5.20 2.58 -2.75
N ILE A 36 6.38 1.95 -2.74
CA ILE A 36 6.60 0.66 -3.41
C ILE A 36 5.79 -0.44 -2.72
N CYS A 37 5.87 -0.52 -1.39
CA CYS A 37 5.15 -1.53 -0.61
C CYS A 37 3.64 -1.37 -0.75
N ASP A 38 3.11 -0.15 -0.68
CA ASP A 38 1.68 0.11 -0.86
C ASP A 38 1.21 -0.31 -2.24
N LYS A 39 1.97 0.02 -3.30
CA LYS A 39 1.65 -0.41 -4.67
C LYS A 39 1.68 -1.93 -4.82
N TRP A 40 2.70 -2.58 -4.28
CA TRP A 40 2.82 -4.03 -4.34
C TRP A 40 1.67 -4.72 -3.60
N LEU A 41 1.36 -4.26 -2.38
CA LEU A 41 0.28 -4.79 -1.57
C LEU A 41 -1.10 -4.52 -2.19
N ALA A 42 -1.27 -3.35 -2.80
CA ALA A 42 -2.45 -2.97 -3.56
C ALA A 42 -2.72 -3.92 -4.72
N GLN A 43 -1.69 -4.26 -5.48
CA GLN A 43 -1.79 -5.17 -6.62
C GLN A 43 -2.05 -6.60 -6.15
N HIS A 44 -1.32 -7.05 -5.12
CA HIS A 44 -1.47 -8.41 -4.59
C HIS A 44 -2.85 -8.66 -3.98
N ASN A 45 -3.46 -7.63 -3.38
CA ASN A 45 -4.79 -7.71 -2.76
C ASN A 45 -5.88 -7.02 -3.59
N ALA A 46 -5.68 -6.92 -4.91
CA ALA A 46 -6.66 -6.34 -5.81
C ALA A 46 -8.03 -7.03 -5.66
N GLY A 47 -9.09 -6.24 -5.57
CA GLY A 47 -10.47 -6.73 -5.42
C GLY A 47 -10.92 -7.02 -3.99
N LYS A 48 -9.97 -7.11 -3.03
CA LYS A 48 -10.30 -7.30 -1.59
C LYS A 48 -10.35 -5.98 -0.81
N ARG A 49 -9.78 -4.91 -1.37
CA ARG A 49 -9.66 -3.63 -0.66
C ARG A 49 -10.97 -2.87 -0.70
N TYR A 50 -11.24 -2.13 0.37
CA TYR A 50 -12.38 -1.23 0.44
C TYR A 50 -12.39 -0.21 -0.73
N ALA A 51 -11.20 0.28 -1.14
CA ALA A 51 -11.06 1.16 -2.29
C ALA A 51 -11.52 0.52 -3.62
N ASP A 52 -11.38 -0.80 -3.77
CA ASP A 52 -11.84 -1.53 -4.95
C ASP A 52 -13.35 -1.76 -4.89
N MET A 53 -13.89 -2.07 -3.70
CA MET A 53 -15.34 -2.22 -3.48
C MET A 53 -16.11 -0.91 -3.68
N ARG A 54 -15.55 0.23 -3.29
CA ARG A 54 -16.18 1.56 -3.50
C ARG A 54 -16.41 1.92 -4.97
N LYS A 55 -15.66 1.33 -5.90
CA LYS A 55 -15.91 1.52 -7.33
C LYS A 55 -17.15 0.77 -7.81
N LEU A 56 -17.50 -0.32 -7.13
CA LEU A 56 -18.65 -1.18 -7.44
C LEU A 56 -19.94 -0.65 -6.82
N TYR A 57 -19.84 0.07 -5.70
CA TYR A 57 -20.94 0.74 -5.04
C TYR A 57 -20.70 2.25 -5.09
N PRO A 58 -21.05 2.95 -6.19
CA PRO A 58 -21.09 4.39 -6.18
C PRO A 58 -22.14 4.79 -5.15
N ILE A 59 -21.68 5.14 -3.95
CA ILE A 59 -22.53 5.65 -2.89
C ILE A 59 -23.01 7.02 -3.38
N GLU A 60 -24.17 7.06 -4.02
CA GLU A 60 -24.92 8.28 -4.31
C GLU A 60 -25.54 8.78 -3.00
N SER A 61 -24.71 9.10 -2.00
CA SER A 61 -25.15 9.71 -0.74
C SER A 61 -23.97 10.30 0.03
N ALA A 62 -23.23 11.19 -0.61
CA ALA A 62 -22.28 12.06 0.12
C ALA A 62 -22.98 12.98 1.15
N GLU A 63 -24.32 13.11 1.09
CA GLU A 63 -25.10 13.89 2.07
C GLU A 63 -25.59 13.07 3.28
N GLU A 64 -25.53 11.73 3.26
CA GLU A 64 -26.10 10.88 4.32
C GLU A 64 -25.04 10.33 5.31
N SER A 65 -23.75 10.56 5.05
CA SER A 65 -22.66 10.12 5.95
C SER A 65 -22.37 11.10 7.09
N SER A 66 -22.80 12.37 7.00
CA SER A 66 -22.59 13.34 8.09
C SER A 66 -23.62 13.23 9.21
N ARG A 67 -24.56 12.28 9.11
CA ARG A 67 -25.65 12.05 10.06
C ARG A 67 -25.76 10.57 10.40
N TRP A 68 -24.67 9.90 10.79
CA TRP A 68 -24.61 8.42 10.90
C TRP A 68 -25.92 7.73 11.33
N PRO A 69 -26.63 7.02 10.43
CA PRO A 69 -27.47 5.90 10.78
C PRO A 69 -26.69 4.60 10.52
N ASP A 70 -27.10 3.52 11.17
CA ASP A 70 -26.48 2.19 11.10
C ASP A 70 -26.11 1.75 9.67
N PRO A 71 -25.10 0.87 9.48
CA PRO A 71 -24.82 0.32 8.16
C PRO A 71 -26.11 -0.29 7.59
N PRO A 72 -26.45 -0.01 6.31
CA PRO A 72 -27.67 -0.55 5.73
C PRO A 72 -27.62 -2.07 5.85
N LYS A 73 -28.59 -2.63 6.59
CA LYS A 73 -28.72 -4.08 6.71
C LYS A 73 -28.83 -4.62 5.28
N PRO A 74 -28.11 -5.70 4.94
CA PRO A 74 -28.19 -6.25 3.60
C PRO A 74 -29.55 -6.89 3.33
N SER A 75 -30.60 -6.10 3.12
CA SER A 75 -31.91 -6.65 2.77
C SER A 75 -31.92 -7.22 1.35
N ASN A 76 -30.97 -6.82 0.49
CA ASN A 76 -30.90 -7.28 -0.90
C ASN A 76 -29.50 -7.81 -1.32
N LEU A 77 -28.61 -8.16 -0.38
CA LEU A 77 -27.36 -8.87 -0.74
C LEU A 77 -27.68 -10.36 -0.94
N THR A 78 -28.21 -10.73 -2.10
CA THR A 78 -27.50 -11.83 -2.77
C THR A 78 -26.24 -11.20 -3.31
N PRO A 79 -25.04 -11.57 -2.80
CA PRO A 79 -23.82 -11.16 -3.48
C PRO A 79 -23.98 -11.58 -4.94
N PRO A 80 -23.56 -10.77 -5.94
CA PRO A 80 -23.37 -11.34 -7.26
C PRO A 80 -22.43 -12.52 -7.01
N MET A 81 -22.93 -13.73 -7.30
CA MET A 81 -22.12 -14.94 -7.26
C MET A 81 -20.87 -14.60 -8.05
N ILE A 82 -19.76 -14.40 -7.34
CA ILE A 82 -18.45 -14.42 -7.96
C ILE A 82 -18.37 -15.87 -8.40
N ASP A 83 -18.63 -16.13 -9.67
CA ASP A 83 -18.46 -17.44 -10.27
C ASP A 83 -17.13 -18.00 -9.73
N GLU A 84 -17.25 -19.13 -9.04
CA GLU A 84 -16.20 -19.72 -8.23
C GLU A 84 -14.86 -19.71 -8.99
N PRO A 85 -13.81 -19.02 -8.52
CA PRO A 85 -12.49 -19.41 -8.94
C PRO A 85 -12.23 -20.74 -8.25
N GLN A 86 -12.32 -21.82 -9.04
CA GLN A 86 -11.95 -23.17 -8.64
C GLN A 86 -10.65 -23.13 -7.82
N TYR A 87 -10.77 -23.35 -6.52
CA TYR A 87 -9.63 -23.75 -5.71
C TYR A 87 -9.22 -25.13 -6.20
N LEU A 88 -8.32 -25.13 -7.19
CA LEU A 88 -7.64 -26.35 -7.61
C LEU A 88 -6.65 -26.68 -6.48
N LEU A 89 -7.09 -27.60 -5.63
CA LEU A 89 -6.28 -28.33 -4.66
C LEU A 89 -4.99 -28.82 -5.33
N ILE A 90 -3.85 -28.32 -4.85
CA ILE A 90 -2.60 -29.08 -4.74
C ILE A 90 -2.15 -28.95 -3.30
#